data_AF-A0A3N6G0F2-F1
#
_entry.id   AF-A0A3N6G0F2-F1
#
_cell.length_a   1.000
_cell.length_b   1.000
_cell.length_c   1.000
_cell.angle_alpha   90.00
_cell.angle_beta   90.00
_cell.angle_gamma   90.00
#
_symmetry.space_group_name_H-M   'P 1'
#
loop_
_entity.id
_entity.type
_entity.pdbx_description
1 polymer ?
#
loop_
_entity_poly.entity_id
_entity_poly.type
_entity_poly.pdbx_seq_one_letter_code
_entity_poly.pdbx_strand_id
1 'polypeptide(L)'
;MKARELLAGLAVADEDDIPGYSRAKFPHWITQYGTCDDREVVLQRDGQDVVQDDQCRAVSGTWCSEYDGLTVDSASRVDIDHVVPLKEAWRSGTSQRPSGMLSPTAPGCWKPSLQSYWCTYSRAWISVKASYHLTANPAEAEALSRMLDT
;
A
#
# COMPACT_ATOMS: atom_id res chain seq x y z
N MET A 1 -11.54 14.86 -8.90
CA MET A 1 -10.65 15.57 -9.83
C MET A 1 -9.18 15.38 -9.47
N LYS A 2 -8.73 15.72 -8.25
CA LYS A 2 -7.31 15.58 -7.81
C LYS A 2 -6.58 14.27 -8.20
N ALA A 3 -7.18 13.09 -8.00
CA ALA A 3 -6.49 11.83 -8.31
C ALA A 3 -6.21 11.63 -9.81
N ARG A 4 -7.12 12.08 -10.70
CA ARG A 4 -6.87 11.99 -12.15
C ARG A 4 -5.79 12.97 -12.61
N GLU A 5 -5.77 14.16 -12.03
CA GLU A 5 -4.71 15.15 -12.27
C GLU A 5 -3.35 14.62 -11.83
N LEU A 6 -3.28 14.03 -10.63
CA LEU A 6 -2.04 13.39 -10.14
C LEU A 6 -1.62 12.24 -11.05
N LEU A 7 -2.54 11.36 -11.46
CA LEU A 7 -2.25 10.26 -12.37
C LEU A 7 -1.72 10.76 -13.72
N ALA A 8 -2.34 11.79 -14.29
CA ALA A 8 -1.88 12.40 -15.55
C ALA A 8 -0.50 13.06 -15.42
N GLY A 9 -0.11 13.45 -14.20
CA GLY A 9 1.20 14.04 -13.90
C GLY A 9 2.29 13.02 -13.53
N LEU A 10 1.98 11.73 -13.37
CA LEU A 10 2.99 10.72 -13.09
C LEU A 10 3.87 10.48 -14.31
N ALA A 11 5.18 10.35 -14.09
CA ALA A 11 6.09 9.91 -15.13
C ALA A 11 5.79 8.44 -15.49
N VAL A 12 5.54 8.18 -16.77
CA VAL A 12 5.32 6.82 -17.27
C VAL A 12 6.64 6.23 -17.73
N ALA A 13 7.05 5.12 -17.12
CA ALA A 13 8.28 4.42 -17.47
C ALA A 13 8.14 2.92 -17.17
N ASP A 14 8.81 2.09 -17.95
CA ASP A 14 8.90 0.66 -17.66
C ASP A 14 9.67 0.43 -16.35
N GLU A 15 9.34 -0.66 -15.67
CA GLU A 15 10.02 -1.11 -14.46
C GLU A 15 11.17 -2.07 -14.79
N ASP A 16 12.28 -1.87 -14.10
CA ASP A 16 13.46 -2.74 -14.13
C ASP A 16 13.68 -3.37 -12.75
N ASP A 17 14.29 -4.57 -12.71
CA ASP A 17 14.75 -5.16 -11.45
C ASP A 17 16.08 -4.56 -11.04
N ILE A 18 16.03 -3.45 -10.31
CA ILE A 18 17.22 -2.74 -9.83
C ILE A 18 17.92 -3.59 -8.77
N PRO A 19 19.21 -3.94 -8.97
CA PRO A 19 19.97 -4.68 -7.97
C PRO A 19 20.05 -3.96 -6.62
N GLY A 20 20.26 -4.73 -5.55
CA GLY A 20 20.52 -4.17 -4.23
C GLY A 20 19.27 -3.87 -3.40
N TYR A 21 18.08 -4.21 -3.87
CA TYR A 21 16.91 -4.31 -2.99
C TYR A 21 17.20 -5.30 -1.86
N SER A 22 16.94 -4.87 -0.62
CA SER A 22 17.02 -5.73 0.56
C SER A 22 15.97 -5.29 1.55
N ARG A 23 15.10 -6.22 1.98
CA ARG A 23 14.04 -5.94 2.97
C ARG A 23 14.60 -5.42 4.28
N ALA A 24 15.83 -5.80 4.63
CA ALA A 24 16.53 -5.38 5.85
C ALA A 24 16.88 -3.88 5.86
N LYS A 25 16.86 -3.19 4.71
CA LYS A 25 17.10 -1.74 4.63
C LYS A 25 15.90 -0.90 5.08
N PHE A 26 14.76 -1.53 5.29
CA PHE A 26 13.51 -0.88 5.66
C PHE A 26 13.15 -1.31 7.09
N PRO A 27 13.37 -0.45 8.11
CA PRO A 27 12.91 -0.72 9.46
C PRO A 27 11.44 -1.13 9.46
N HIS A 28 11.06 -2.05 10.34
CA HIS A 28 9.66 -2.42 10.50
C HIS A 28 9.00 -1.46 11.50
N TRP A 29 8.05 -1.94 12.30
CA TRP A 29 7.34 -1.14 13.29
C TRP A 29 8.31 -0.36 14.19
N ILE A 30 8.21 0.97 14.14
CA ILE A 30 8.91 1.87 15.05
C ILE A 30 7.97 2.31 16.15
N THR A 31 8.52 2.59 17.34
CA THR A 31 7.75 3.13 18.45
C THR A 31 7.26 4.54 18.12
N GLN A 32 5.95 4.75 18.20
CA GLN A 32 5.31 6.04 18.00
C GLN A 32 5.25 6.84 19.31
N TYR A 33 4.83 6.19 20.39
CA TYR A 33 4.78 6.77 21.73
C TYR A 33 4.70 5.67 22.79
N GLY A 34 5.23 5.91 23.98
CA GLY A 34 5.22 4.92 25.07
C GLY A 34 5.78 3.57 24.63
N THR A 35 4.99 2.51 24.78
CA THR A 35 5.26 1.15 24.29
C THR A 35 4.57 0.83 22.96
N CYS A 36 3.78 1.76 22.41
CA CYS A 36 3.03 1.57 21.17
C CYS A 36 3.93 1.74 19.94
N ASP A 37 4.03 0.69 19.13
CA ASP A 37 4.61 0.79 17.79
C ASP A 37 3.55 1.14 16.73
N ASP A 38 4.01 1.40 15.51
CA ASP A 38 3.15 1.65 14.35
C ASP A 38 2.02 0.63 14.18
N ARG A 39 2.29 -0.66 14.43
CA ARG A 39 1.33 -1.75 14.25
C ARG A 39 0.17 -1.57 15.20
N GLU A 40 0.49 -1.37 16.48
CA GLU A 40 -0.54 -1.27 17.52
C GLU A 40 -1.33 0.04 17.40
N VAL A 41 -0.68 1.12 16.96
CA VAL A 41 -1.38 2.38 16.64
C VAL A 41 -2.39 2.19 15.50
N VAL A 42 -2.02 1.49 14.43
CA VAL A 42 -2.93 1.22 13.31
C VAL A 42 -4.04 0.26 13.71
N LEU A 43 -3.76 -0.79 14.49
CA LEU A 43 -4.78 -1.71 14.96
C LEU A 43 -5.84 -1.02 15.82
N GLN A 44 -5.41 -0.12 16.73
CA GLN A 44 -6.33 0.67 17.55
C GLN A 44 -7.17 1.65 16.71
N ARG A 45 -6.60 2.21 15.64
CA ARG A 45 -7.27 3.16 14.74
C ARG A 45 -8.32 2.50 13.85
N ASP A 46 -7.98 1.34 13.27
CA ASP A 46 -8.78 0.69 12.23
C ASP A 46 -9.68 -0.44 12.75
N GLY A 47 -9.54 -0.78 14.03
CA GLY A 47 -10.41 -1.75 14.70
C GLY A 47 -11.59 -1.10 15.40
N GLN A 48 -12.61 -1.91 15.64
CA GLN A 48 -13.76 -1.59 16.47
C GLN A 48 -13.63 -2.30 17.82
N ASP A 49 -14.04 -1.62 18.89
CA ASP A 49 -14.00 -2.13 20.27
C ASP A 49 -12.65 -2.74 20.68
N VAL A 50 -11.57 -2.11 20.20
CA VAL A 50 -10.20 -2.58 20.46
C VAL A 50 -9.85 -2.35 21.92
N VAL A 51 -9.35 -3.40 22.56
CA VAL A 51 -8.78 -3.34 23.91
C VAL A 51 -7.28 -3.60 23.80
N GLN A 52 -6.49 -2.72 24.39
CA GLN A 52 -5.04 -2.86 24.50
C GLN A 52 -4.63 -3.24 25.91
N ASP A 53 -3.56 -4.04 26.05
CA ASP A 53 -2.91 -4.29 27.33
C ASP A 53 -1.96 -3.15 27.75
N ASP A 54 -1.26 -3.32 28.87
CA ASP A 54 -0.31 -2.33 29.40
C ASP A 54 0.95 -2.17 28.53
N GLN A 55 1.20 -3.10 27.60
CA GLN A 55 2.24 -3.04 26.58
C GLN A 55 1.70 -2.52 25.24
N CYS A 56 0.49 -1.95 25.22
CA CYS A 56 -0.19 -1.42 24.04
C CYS A 56 -0.56 -2.49 22.99
N ARG A 57 -0.49 -3.79 23.32
CA ARG A 57 -0.85 -4.86 22.39
C ARG A 57 -2.36 -4.95 22.29
N ALA A 58 -2.90 -4.93 21.08
CA ALA A 58 -4.32 -5.21 20.85
C ALA A 58 -4.63 -6.68 21.23
N VAL A 59 -5.37 -6.87 22.34
CA VAL A 59 -5.74 -8.19 22.88
C VAL A 59 -7.15 -8.62 22.46
N SER A 60 -8.02 -7.67 22.11
CA SER A 60 -9.32 -7.95 21.50
C SER A 60 -9.74 -6.79 20.59
N GLY A 61 -10.71 -7.04 19.72
CA GLY A 61 -11.30 -6.06 18.82
C GLY A 61 -11.90 -6.76 17.62
N THR A 62 -12.46 -5.98 16.70
CA THR A 62 -12.94 -6.49 15.40
C THR A 62 -12.39 -5.62 14.28
N TRP A 63 -11.88 -6.25 13.23
CA TRP A 63 -11.31 -5.57 12.07
C TRP A 63 -11.99 -6.08 10.80
N CYS A 64 -12.42 -5.15 9.95
CA CYS A 64 -12.95 -5.45 8.63
C CYS A 64 -11.90 -5.09 7.59
N SER A 65 -11.47 -6.06 6.78
CA SER A 65 -10.55 -5.84 5.68
C SER A 65 -11.28 -5.18 4.52
N GLU A 66 -10.88 -3.97 4.15
CA GLU A 66 -11.42 -3.28 2.96
C GLU A 66 -10.98 -3.97 1.65
N TYR A 67 -9.99 -4.86 1.71
CA TYR A 67 -9.42 -5.51 0.53
C TYR A 67 -10.27 -6.67 0.03
N ASP A 68 -10.92 -7.40 0.93
CA ASP A 68 -11.70 -8.61 0.65
C ASP A 68 -13.03 -8.70 1.41
N GLY A 69 -13.34 -7.72 2.26
CA GLY A 69 -14.56 -7.66 3.05
C GLY A 69 -14.60 -8.64 4.23
N LEU A 70 -13.50 -9.33 4.52
CA LEU A 70 -13.45 -10.28 5.62
C LEU A 70 -13.37 -9.55 6.96
N THR A 71 -14.25 -9.92 7.89
CA THR A 71 -14.20 -9.46 9.27
C THR A 71 -13.53 -10.50 10.15
N VAL A 72 -12.58 -10.09 10.97
CA VAL A 72 -11.87 -10.93 11.93
C VAL A 72 -11.91 -10.30 13.32
N ASP A 73 -11.85 -11.14 14.34
CA ASP A 73 -11.95 -10.79 15.77
C ASP A 73 -10.62 -10.98 16.51
N SER A 74 -9.55 -11.22 15.76
CA SER A 74 -8.20 -11.42 16.31
C SER A 74 -7.20 -10.55 15.57
N ALA A 75 -6.45 -9.76 16.33
CA ALA A 75 -5.39 -8.91 15.81
C ALA A 75 -4.28 -9.70 15.09
N SER A 76 -4.08 -11.00 15.39
CA SER A 76 -3.09 -11.83 14.70
C SER A 76 -3.54 -12.29 13.31
N ARG A 77 -4.82 -12.14 12.98
CA ARG A 77 -5.39 -12.42 11.65
C ARG A 77 -5.42 -11.20 10.75
N VAL A 78 -4.93 -10.06 11.22
CA VAL A 78 -4.88 -8.79 10.49
C VAL A 78 -3.44 -8.51 10.12
N ASP A 79 -3.22 -8.33 8.82
CA ASP A 79 -1.98 -7.78 8.29
C ASP A 79 -2.14 -6.29 8.01
N ILE A 80 -1.13 -5.50 8.38
CA ILE A 80 -1.03 -4.09 8.01
C ILE A 80 0.00 -4.01 6.89
N ASP A 81 -0.48 -3.71 5.70
CA ASP A 81 0.32 -3.77 4.48
C ASP A 81 0.67 -2.37 3.94
N HIS A 82 1.72 -2.33 3.12
CA HIS A 82 2.09 -1.13 2.38
C HIS A 82 1.20 -1.04 1.14
N VAL A 83 0.52 0.10 0.96
CA VAL A 83 -0.31 0.33 -0.23
C VAL A 83 0.53 0.19 -1.50
N VAL A 84 1.70 0.83 -1.54
CA VAL A 84 2.75 0.62 -2.55
C VAL A 84 3.84 -0.25 -1.91
N PRO A 85 4.06 -1.49 -2.37
CA PRO A 85 5.05 -2.38 -1.79
C PRO A 85 6.48 -1.81 -1.81
N LEU A 86 7.31 -2.17 -0.83
CA LEU A 86 8.68 -1.63 -0.73
C LEU A 86 9.55 -1.95 -1.97
N LYS A 87 9.41 -3.14 -2.55
CA LYS A 87 10.12 -3.50 -3.79
C LYS A 87 9.61 -2.69 -4.99
N GLU A 88 8.30 -2.43 -5.03
CA GLU A 88 7.69 -1.59 -6.06
C GLU A 88 8.20 -0.15 -5.98
N ALA A 89 8.21 0.42 -4.77
CA ALA A 89 8.78 1.75 -4.54
C ALA A 89 10.26 1.83 -4.90
N TRP A 90 11.03 0.76 -4.62
CA TRP A 90 12.45 0.69 -5.02
C TRP A 90 12.62 0.74 -6.54
N ARG A 91 11.80 -0.02 -7.29
CA ARG A 91 11.85 -0.10 -8.76
C ARG A 91 11.41 1.18 -9.46
N SER A 92 10.33 1.78 -8.97
CA SER A 92 9.75 3.00 -9.54
C SER A 92 10.49 4.29 -9.15
N GLY A 93 11.45 4.21 -8.23
CA GLY A 93 12.22 5.37 -7.73
C GLY A 93 13.50 5.71 -8.49
N THR A 94 13.98 4.86 -9.42
CA THR A 94 15.21 5.18 -10.20
C THR A 94 14.88 5.62 -11.62
N SER A 95 15.26 6.84 -11.96
CA SER A 95 14.83 7.54 -13.18
C SER A 95 15.64 7.21 -14.46
N GLN A 96 16.30 6.06 -14.59
CA GLN A 96 17.06 5.74 -15.82
C GLN A 96 17.12 4.25 -16.17
N ARG A 97 16.80 3.98 -17.46
CA ARG A 97 17.10 2.82 -18.34
C ARG A 97 15.92 1.84 -18.62
N PRO A 98 15.95 1.10 -19.75
CA PRO A 98 14.83 0.27 -20.24
C PRO A 98 15.07 -1.22 -19.90
N SER A 99 14.15 -2.18 -20.01
CA SER A 99 12.70 -2.33 -19.85
C SER A 99 12.54 -3.86 -19.66
N GLY A 100 11.60 -4.35 -18.83
CA GLY A 100 11.11 -5.72 -19.04
C GLY A 100 10.51 -6.50 -17.88
N MET A 101 10.17 -5.91 -16.72
CA MET A 101 9.53 -6.69 -15.66
C MET A 101 8.39 -5.94 -14.98
N LEU A 102 7.15 -6.41 -15.18
CA LEU A 102 6.02 -6.00 -14.37
C LEU A 102 6.24 -6.47 -12.92
N SER A 103 6.13 -5.55 -11.96
CA SER A 103 5.96 -5.91 -10.56
C SER A 103 4.69 -6.75 -10.37
N PRO A 104 4.79 -8.00 -9.86
CA PRO A 104 3.61 -8.86 -9.68
C PRO A 104 2.59 -8.27 -8.70
N THR A 105 2.98 -7.23 -7.97
CA THR A 105 2.19 -6.54 -6.97
C THR A 105 1.67 -5.17 -7.42
N ALA A 106 2.07 -4.66 -8.59
CA ALA A 106 1.55 -3.40 -9.10
C ALA A 106 0.09 -3.55 -9.60
N PRO A 107 -0.71 -2.49 -9.53
CA PRO A 107 -2.00 -2.41 -10.20
C PRO A 107 -1.87 -2.86 -11.66
N GLY A 108 -2.74 -3.77 -12.10
CA GLY A 108 -2.64 -4.43 -13.41
C GLY A 108 -2.22 -5.90 -13.33
N CYS A 109 -1.41 -6.26 -12.33
CA CYS A 109 -1.11 -7.66 -11.98
C CYS A 109 -1.86 -8.11 -10.72
N TRP A 110 -2.01 -7.22 -9.75
CA TRP A 110 -2.78 -7.46 -8.53
C TRP A 110 -3.58 -6.22 -8.12
N LYS A 111 -4.72 -6.44 -7.47
CA LYS A 111 -5.57 -5.42 -6.84
C LYS A 111 -6.49 -6.09 -5.81
N PRO A 112 -7.11 -5.33 -4.88
CA PRO A 112 -8.10 -5.85 -3.96
C PRO A 112 -9.18 -6.71 -4.64
N SER A 113 -9.66 -7.77 -4.00
CA SER A 113 -10.74 -8.60 -4.55
C SER A 113 -12.10 -7.90 -4.44
N LEU A 114 -12.26 -7.05 -3.43
CA LEU A 114 -13.46 -6.25 -3.22
C LEU A 114 -13.48 -5.04 -4.15
N GLN A 115 -14.33 -5.08 -5.18
CA GLN A 115 -14.41 -4.03 -6.20
C GLN A 115 -14.79 -2.66 -5.64
N SER A 116 -15.65 -2.59 -4.62
CA SER A 116 -16.06 -1.32 -4.01
C SER A 116 -14.89 -0.54 -3.38
N TYR A 117 -13.75 -1.19 -3.15
CA TYR A 117 -12.55 -0.57 -2.61
C TYR A 117 -11.55 -0.09 -3.68
N TRP A 118 -11.76 -0.45 -4.96
CA TRP A 118 -10.81 -0.15 -6.04
C TRP A 118 -10.52 1.35 -6.20
N CYS A 119 -11.56 2.19 -6.19
CA CYS A 119 -11.38 3.63 -6.31
C CYS A 119 -10.55 4.21 -5.15
N THR A 120 -10.83 3.79 -3.92
CA THR A 120 -10.05 4.20 -2.74
C THR A 120 -8.59 3.75 -2.83
N TYR A 121 -8.38 2.47 -3.15
CA TYR A 121 -7.04 1.91 -3.33
C TYR A 121 -6.22 2.65 -4.40
N SER A 122 -6.80 2.90 -5.57
CA SER A 122 -6.12 3.62 -6.64
C SER A 122 -5.80 5.06 -6.28
N ARG A 123 -6.69 5.75 -5.57
CA ARG A 123 -6.42 7.11 -5.08
C ARG A 123 -5.24 7.13 -4.11
N ALA A 124 -5.17 6.16 -3.19
CA ALA A 124 -4.06 6.04 -2.25
C ALA A 124 -2.75 5.76 -2.99
N TRP A 125 -2.75 4.79 -3.90
CA TRP A 125 -1.59 4.43 -4.72
C TRP A 125 -1.06 5.62 -5.52
N ILE A 126 -1.93 6.31 -6.27
CA ILE A 126 -1.57 7.51 -7.04
C ILE A 126 -0.99 8.60 -6.13
N SER A 127 -1.60 8.81 -4.97
CA SER A 127 -1.14 9.83 -4.02
C SER A 127 0.27 9.53 -3.50
N VAL A 128 0.57 8.25 -3.21
CA VAL A 128 1.92 7.82 -2.80
C VAL A 128 2.91 8.04 -3.94
N LYS A 129 2.65 7.50 -5.14
CA LYS A 129 3.56 7.65 -6.27
C LYS A 129 3.84 9.12 -6.61
N ALA A 130 2.81 9.97 -6.59
CA ALA A 130 2.97 11.40 -6.84
C ALA A 130 3.79 12.10 -5.76
N SER A 131 3.56 11.77 -4.48
CA SER A 131 4.27 12.41 -3.35
C SER A 131 5.75 12.06 -3.32
N TYR A 132 6.11 10.85 -3.75
CA TYR A 132 7.49 10.36 -3.74
C TYR A 132 8.16 10.40 -5.13
N HIS A 133 7.53 11.03 -6.12
CA HIS A 133 8.03 11.13 -7.50
C HIS A 133 8.39 9.77 -8.12
N LEU A 134 7.59 8.74 -7.82
CA LEU A 134 7.74 7.41 -8.37
C LEU A 134 7.10 7.33 -9.77
N THR A 135 7.69 6.54 -10.66
CA THR A 135 7.14 6.26 -11.98
C THR A 135 5.96 5.29 -11.90
N ALA A 136 5.10 5.29 -12.91
CA ALA A 136 4.13 4.23 -13.14
C ALA A 136 4.39 3.55 -14.49
N ASN A 137 4.31 2.23 -14.56
CA ASN A 137 4.41 1.56 -15.85
C ASN A 137 3.09 1.71 -16.65
N PRO A 138 3.07 1.50 -17.98
CA PRO A 138 1.87 1.71 -18.78
C PRO A 138 0.66 0.86 -18.36
N ALA A 139 0.86 -0.42 -18.02
CA ALA A 139 -0.21 -1.32 -17.61
C ALA A 139 -0.81 -0.90 -16.25
N GLU A 140 0.06 -0.42 -15.36
CA GLU A 140 -0.33 0.12 -14.07
C GLU A 140 -1.12 1.41 -14.19
N ALA A 141 -0.65 2.38 -14.99
CA ALA A 141 -1.37 3.62 -15.22
C ALA A 141 -2.77 3.37 -15.79
N GLU A 142 -2.90 2.40 -16.70
CA GLU A 142 -4.19 1.99 -17.25
C GLU A 142 -5.09 1.33 -16.20
N ALA A 143 -4.54 0.43 -15.37
CA ALA A 143 -5.28 -0.21 -14.28
C ALA A 143 -5.78 0.81 -13.25
N LEU A 144 -4.93 1.73 -12.83
CA LEU A 144 -5.29 2.83 -11.92
C LEU A 144 -6.40 3.70 -12.51
N SER A 145 -6.31 4.06 -13.80
CA SER A 145 -7.35 4.84 -14.47
C SER A 145 -8.71 4.13 -14.43
N ARG A 146 -8.77 2.85 -14.79
CA ARG A 146 -10.00 2.04 -14.76
C ARG A 146 -10.59 1.92 -13.34
N MET A 147 -9.73 1.73 -12.34
CA MET A 147 -10.16 1.61 -10.95
C MET A 147 -10.68 2.93 -10.37
N LEU A 148 -10.28 4.08 -10.91
CA LEU A 148 -10.89 5.38 -10.56
C LEU A 148 -12.30 5.57 -11.14
N ASP A 149 -12.79 4.66 -11.98
CA ASP A 149 -14.13 4.69 -12.58
C ASP A 149 -15.13 3.74 -11.91
N THR A 150 -14.71 3.03 -10.83
CA THR A 150 -15.59 2.15 -10.05
C THR A 150 -16.19 2.83 -8.83
#